data_AF-A8UBJ7-F1
#
_entry.id   AF-A8UBJ7-F1
#
_cell.length_a   1.000
_cell.length_b   1.000
_cell.length_c   1.000
_cell.angle_alpha   90.00
_cell.angle_beta   90.00
_cell.angle_gamma   90.00
#
_symmetry.space_group_name_H-M   'P 1'
#
loop_
_entity.id
_entity.type
_entity.pdbx_description
1 polymer ?
#
loop_
_entity_poly.entity_id
_entity_poly.type
_entity_poly.pdbx_seq_one_letter_code
_entity_poly.pdbx_strand_id
1 'polypeptide(L)'
;MPSAIELQTFIPVILGGNLGAYSTARSFYEAYSVTSLVLCTLLTGPIDHSAFIEPIVEPKMMQPEALLTLLKNIDKRYPTIKKILLASTDNSVELLITHKSHFPKN
;
A
#
# COMPACT_ATOMS: atom_id res chain seq x y z
N MET A 1 -2.69 -22.39 2.04
CA MET A 1 -2.04 -21.99 0.77
C MET A 1 -1.41 -20.63 1.01
N PRO A 2 -0.16 -20.39 0.58
CA PRO A 2 0.43 -19.06 0.67
C PRO A 2 -0.46 -18.05 -0.08
N SER A 3 -0.59 -16.83 0.44
CA SER A 3 -1.31 -15.77 -0.28
C SER A 3 -0.56 -15.44 -1.58
N ALA A 4 -1.23 -14.89 -2.59
CA ALA A 4 -0.58 -14.48 -3.84
C ALA A 4 0.63 -13.55 -3.59
N ILE A 5 0.55 -12.73 -2.54
CA ILE A 5 1.60 -11.81 -2.11
C ILE A 5 2.86 -12.54 -1.62
N GLU A 6 2.74 -13.67 -0.92
CA GLU A 6 3.89 -14.41 -0.35
C GLU A 6 4.83 -14.97 -1.43
N LEU A 7 4.34 -15.10 -2.67
CA LEU A 7 5.12 -15.59 -3.81
C LEU A 7 5.73 -14.46 -4.65
N GLN A 8 5.45 -13.19 -4.33
CA GLN A 8 5.93 -12.03 -5.09
C GLN A 8 7.36 -11.63 -4.69
N THR A 9 8.11 -11.07 -5.63
CA THR A 9 9.44 -10.51 -5.38
C THR A 9 9.40 -9.11 -4.77
N PHE A 10 8.29 -8.39 -4.97
CA PHE A 10 8.01 -7.11 -4.34
C PHE A 10 6.51 -6.89 -4.14
N ILE A 11 6.17 -5.93 -3.27
CA ILE A 11 4.80 -5.54 -2.95
C ILE A 11 4.65 -4.03 -3.17
N PRO A 12 3.82 -3.59 -4.13
CA PRO A 12 3.37 -2.21 -4.16
C PRO A 12 2.49 -1.93 -2.94
N VAL A 13 2.87 -0.93 -2.14
CA VAL A 13 2.08 -0.43 -1.01
C VAL A 13 1.62 0.98 -1.36
N ILE A 14 0.33 1.13 -1.63
CA ILE A 14 -0.24 2.36 -2.20
C ILE A 14 -1.15 3.02 -1.17
N LEU A 15 -0.84 4.25 -0.78
CA LEU A 15 -1.68 5.05 0.10
C LEU A 15 -2.81 5.70 -0.71
N GLY A 16 -4.05 5.39 -0.35
CA GLY A 16 -5.27 5.97 -0.90
C GLY A 16 -6.42 4.96 -0.98
N GLY A 17 -7.55 5.40 -1.52
CA GLY A 17 -8.72 4.55 -1.77
C GLY A 17 -9.52 5.05 -2.97
N ASN A 18 -8.84 5.68 -3.92
CA ASN A 18 -9.44 6.41 -5.03
C ASN A 18 -9.06 5.76 -6.38
N LEU A 19 -9.51 6.38 -7.48
CA LEU A 19 -9.20 5.92 -8.83
C LEU A 19 -7.69 5.96 -9.16
N GLY A 20 -6.93 6.90 -8.58
CA GLY A 20 -5.48 6.96 -8.75
C GLY A 20 -4.77 5.74 -8.15
N ALA A 21 -5.17 5.34 -6.94
CA ALA A 21 -4.66 4.13 -6.29
C ALA A 21 -5.02 2.87 -7.10
N TYR A 22 -6.27 2.76 -7.56
CA TYR A 22 -6.70 1.67 -8.42
C TYR A 22 -5.90 1.60 -9.72
N SER A 23 -5.77 2.72 -10.44
CA SER A 23 -5.04 2.78 -11.70
C SER A 23 -3.58 2.40 -11.51
N THR A 24 -2.95 2.86 -10.42
CA THR A 24 -1.56 2.51 -10.09
C THR A 24 -1.43 1.01 -9.81
N ALA A 25 -2.31 0.46 -8.98
CA ALA A 25 -2.31 -0.97 -8.67
C ALA A 25 -2.51 -1.83 -9.94
N ARG A 26 -3.41 -1.40 -10.83
CA ARG A 26 -3.66 -2.06 -12.10
C ARG A 26 -2.42 -2.07 -12.99
N SER A 27 -1.70 -0.94 -13.09
CA SER A 27 -0.45 -0.89 -13.85
C SER A 27 0.60 -1.87 -13.33
N PHE A 28 0.72 -2.02 -12.00
CA PHE A 28 1.61 -3.04 -11.42
C PHE A 28 1.16 -4.45 -11.75
N TYR A 29 -0.14 -4.71 -11.66
CA TYR A 29 -0.70 -6.02 -11.98
C TYR A 29 -0.48 -6.38 -13.46
N GLU A 30 -0.78 -5.48 -14.40
CA GLU A 30 -0.64 -5.75 -15.83
C GLU A 30 0.83 -5.93 -16.25
N ALA A 31 1.75 -5.14 -15.67
CA ALA A 31 3.17 -5.21 -16.03
C ALA A 31 3.94 -6.34 -15.32
N TYR A 32 3.54 -6.73 -14.11
CA TYR A 32 4.33 -7.63 -13.25
C TYR A 32 3.53 -8.79 -12.64
N SER A 33 2.23 -8.88 -12.87
CA SER A 33 1.34 -9.88 -12.27
C SER A 33 1.40 -9.91 -10.73
N VAL A 34 1.60 -8.74 -10.11
CA VAL A 34 1.67 -8.60 -8.65
C VAL A 34 0.36 -8.06 -8.07
N THR A 35 0.01 -8.52 -6.87
CA THR A 35 -1.05 -7.98 -6.02
C THR A 35 -0.50 -6.79 -5.23
N SER A 36 -1.25 -5.70 -5.19
CA SER A 36 -0.90 -4.48 -4.44
C SER A 36 -1.62 -4.43 -3.11
N LEU A 37 -0.94 -3.93 -2.07
CA LEU A 37 -1.58 -3.52 -0.82
C LEU A 37 -2.06 -2.08 -0.96
N VAL A 38 -3.36 -1.83 -0.79
CA VAL A 38 -3.92 -0.47 -0.84
C VAL A 38 -4.35 -0.06 0.57
N LEU A 39 -3.69 0.95 1.14
CA LEU A 39 -4.01 1.49 2.45
C LEU A 39 -5.07 2.58 2.28
N CYS A 40 -6.27 2.35 2.81
CA CYS A 40 -7.39 3.27 2.68
C CYS A 40 -8.06 3.58 4.04
N THR A 41 -8.68 4.75 4.16
CA THR A 41 -9.49 5.11 5.35
C THR A 41 -10.86 4.44 5.32
N LEU A 42 -11.35 4.10 4.13
CA LEU A 42 -12.61 3.43 3.87
C LEU A 42 -12.53 2.64 2.54
N LEU A 43 -13.30 1.57 2.43
CA LEU A 43 -13.42 0.80 1.19
C LEU A 43 -14.25 1.56 0.15
N THR A 44 -13.75 1.58 -1.07
CA THR A 44 -14.48 2.09 -2.24
C THR A 44 -14.68 0.96 -3.23
N GLY A 45 -15.76 1.03 -4.03
CA GLY A 45 -16.11 -0.02 -4.99
C GLY A 45 -14.96 -0.47 -5.90
N PRO A 46 -14.17 0.44 -6.51
CA PRO A 46 -13.03 0.06 -7.34
C PRO A 46 -11.94 -0.72 -6.58
N ILE A 47 -11.78 -0.48 -5.29
CA ILE A 47 -10.76 -1.13 -4.46
C ILE A 47 -11.25 -2.47 -3.92
N ASP A 48 -12.48 -2.52 -3.39
CA ASP A 48 -13.05 -3.68 -2.70
C ASP A 48 -13.30 -4.89 -3.62
N HIS A 49 -13.60 -4.65 -4.90
CA HIS A 49 -13.94 -5.70 -5.86
C HIS A 49 -12.81 -6.04 -6.83
N SER A 50 -11.57 -5.67 -6.51
CA SER A 50 -10.40 -5.89 -7.36
C SER A 50 -9.65 -7.17 -7.00
N ALA A 51 -9.54 -8.09 -7.95
CA ALA A 51 -8.82 -9.37 -7.74
C ALA A 51 -7.30 -9.21 -7.54
N PHE A 52 -6.73 -8.04 -7.87
CA PHE A 52 -5.30 -7.73 -7.77
C PHE A 52 -4.97 -6.71 -6.69
N ILE A 53 -5.93 -6.41 -5.80
CA ILE A 53 -5.76 -5.49 -4.67
C ILE A 53 -6.14 -6.22 -3.38
N GLU A 54 -5.27 -6.17 -2.38
CA GLU A 54 -5.62 -6.50 -1.00
C GLU A 54 -5.74 -5.17 -0.21
N PRO A 55 -6.96 -4.72 0.10
CA PRO A 55 -7.15 -3.48 0.84
C PRO A 55 -6.84 -3.66 2.32
N ILE A 56 -6.18 -2.67 2.90
CA ILE A 56 -6.01 -2.53 4.35
C ILE A 56 -6.72 -1.25 4.77
N VAL A 57 -7.79 -1.42 5.55
CA VAL A 57 -8.63 -0.31 6.00
C VAL A 57 -8.19 0.13 7.39
N GLU A 58 -7.77 1.38 7.52
CA GLU A 58 -7.46 2.01 8.80
C GLU A 58 -7.94 3.47 8.75
N PRO A 59 -9.08 3.80 9.40
CA PRO A 59 -9.66 5.13 9.37
C PRO A 59 -8.70 6.25 9.80
N LYS A 60 -7.71 5.93 10.63
CA LYS A 60 -6.72 6.88 11.14
C LYS A 60 -5.40 6.87 10.35
N MET A 61 -5.30 6.19 9.20
CA MET A 61 -4.03 6.05 8.48
C MET A 61 -3.41 7.38 8.01
N MET A 62 -4.18 8.47 7.99
CA MET A 62 -3.66 9.80 7.70
C MET A 62 -2.97 10.46 8.90
N GLN A 63 -3.02 9.82 10.07
CA GLN A 63 -2.23 10.16 11.25
C GLN A 63 -0.87 9.45 11.16
N PRO A 64 0.25 10.14 11.42
CA PRO A 64 1.59 9.58 11.24
C PRO A 64 1.83 8.29 12.03
N GLU A 65 1.39 8.24 13.27
CA GLU A 65 1.62 7.11 14.18
C GLU A 65 0.86 5.86 13.71
N ALA A 66 -0.37 6.05 13.22
CA ALA A 66 -1.18 4.98 12.66
C ALA A 66 -0.54 4.45 11.37
N LEU A 67 -0.11 5.35 10.46
CA LEU A 67 0.59 4.96 9.24
C LEU A 67 1.86 4.16 9.53
N LEU A 68 2.73 4.66 10.41
CA LEU A 68 3.98 3.99 10.76
C LEU A 68 3.72 2.62 11.41
N THR A 69 2.65 2.49 12.19
CA THR A 69 2.23 1.22 12.76
C THR A 69 1.78 0.24 11.69
N LEU A 70 0.97 0.67 10.73
CA LEU A 70 0.56 -0.16 9.59
C LEU A 70 1.77 -0.65 8.79
N LEU A 71 2.69 0.25 8.43
CA LEU A 71 3.86 -0.10 7.64
C LEU A 71 4.76 -1.10 8.37
N LYS A 72 4.98 -0.92 9.69
CA LYS A 72 5.70 -1.90 10.51
C LYS A 72 5.00 -3.26 10.54
N ASN A 73 3.67 -3.28 10.57
CA ASN A 73 2.92 -4.53 10.54
C ASN A 73 3.03 -5.23 9.18
N ILE A 74 3.03 -4.47 8.08
CA ILE A 74 3.28 -4.99 6.72
C ILE A 74 4.69 -5.57 6.62
N ASP A 75 5.70 -4.89 7.17
CA ASP A 75 7.07 -5.42 7.20
C ASP A 75 7.17 -6.71 8.00
N LYS A 76 6.52 -6.79 9.16
CA LYS A 76 6.46 -8.03 9.96
C LYS A 76 5.74 -9.16 9.25
N ARG A 77 4.65 -8.86 8.51
CA ARG A 77 3.87 -9.86 7.77
C ARG A 77 4.63 -10.41 6.58
N TYR A 78 5.41 -9.56 5.90
CA TYR A 78 6.18 -9.92 4.70
C TYR A 78 7.67 -9.61 4.85
N PRO A 79 8.40 -10.23 5.78
CA PRO A 79 9.73 -9.78 6.21
C PRO A 79 10.80 -9.86 5.13
N THR A 80 10.66 -10.80 4.18
CA THR A 80 11.66 -11.08 3.14
C THR A 80 11.37 -10.40 1.80
N ILE A 81 10.18 -9.81 1.63
CA ILE A 81 9.72 -9.25 0.36
C ILE A 81 9.97 -7.75 0.36
N LYS A 82 10.47 -7.21 -0.75
CA LYS A 82 10.72 -5.76 -0.91
C LYS A 82 9.40 -5.00 -1.03
N LYS A 83 9.31 -3.79 -0.48
CA LYS A 83 8.12 -2.92 -0.56
C LYS A 83 8.44 -1.71 -1.42
N ILE A 84 7.48 -1.30 -2.25
CA ILE A 84 7.52 -0.05 -2.98
C ILE A 84 6.37 0.81 -2.45
N LEU A 85 6.71 1.85 -1.68
CA LEU A 85 5.72 2.74 -1.07
C LEU A 85 5.36 3.88 -2.03
N LEU A 86 4.07 4.05 -2.28
CA LEU A 86 3.52 5.02 -3.24
C LEU A 86 2.39 5.81 -2.60
N ALA A 87 2.27 7.08 -2.96
CA ALA A 87 1.13 7.91 -2.60
C ALA A 87 0.32 8.23 -3.85
N SER A 88 -1.01 8.13 -3.75
CA SER A 88 -1.93 8.42 -4.86
C SER A 88 -2.58 9.81 -4.80
N THR A 89 -2.31 10.58 -3.74
CA THR A 89 -2.82 11.95 -3.55
C THR A 89 -1.76 12.85 -2.94
N ASP A 90 -1.92 14.16 -3.15
CA ASP A 90 -1.01 15.18 -2.61
C ASP A 90 -0.92 15.11 -1.09
N ASN A 91 -2.06 14.95 -0.39
CA ASN A 91 -2.07 14.83 1.07
C ASN A 91 -1.28 13.60 1.56
N SER A 92 -1.35 12.48 0.83
CA SER A 92 -0.55 11.30 1.16
C SER A 92 0.93 11.51 0.86
N VAL A 93 1.28 12.24 -0.21
CA VAL A 93 2.67 12.63 -0.51
C VAL A 93 3.23 13.51 0.61
N GLU A 94 2.48 14.53 1.01
CA GLU A 94 2.87 15.45 2.09
C GLU A 94 3.09 14.71 3.42
N LEU A 95 2.19 13.78 3.76
CA LEU A 95 2.33 12.93 4.95
C LEU A 95 3.64 12.14 4.93
N LEU A 96 3.98 11.51 3.78
CA LEU A 96 5.21 10.73 3.64
C LEU A 96 6.47 11.60 3.69
N ILE A 97 6.47 12.75 3.01
CA ILE A 97 7.63 13.66 2.97
C ILE A 97 7.89 14.25 4.36
N THR A 98 6.84 14.71 5.05
CA THR A 98 6.94 15.30 6.40
C THR A 98 7.54 14.30 7.40
N HIS A 99 7.27 13.01 7.22
CA HIS A 99 7.74 11.94 8.12
C HIS A 99 8.87 11.11 7.52
N LYS A 100 9.57 11.62 6.49
CA LYS A 100 10.62 10.90 5.76
C LYS A 100 11.73 10.35 6.66
N SER A 101 12.03 11.03 7.77
CA SER A 101 13.04 10.62 8.76
C SER A 101 12.73 9.28 9.44
N HIS A 102 11.47 8.84 9.45
CA HIS A 102 11.05 7.56 10.02
C HIS A 102 11.25 6.37 9.08
N PHE A 103 11.62 6.62 7.82
CA PHE A 103 11.85 5.59 6.81
C PHE A 103 13.33 5.26 6.71
N PRO A 104 13.69 4.00 6.43
CA PRO A 104 15.07 3.62 6.18
C PRO A 104 15.64 4.40 4.98
N LYS A 105 16.94 4.68 5.00
CA LYS A 105 17.64 5.17 3.82
C LYS A 105 17.77 3.98 2.85
N ASN A 106 17.15 4.11 1.67
CA ASN A 106 17.24 3.14 0.57
C ASN A 106 18.68 3.00 0.06
#